data_AF-A0A2N0M8Y1-F1
#
_entry.id   AF-A0A2N0M8Y1-F1
#
_cell.length_a   1.000
_cell.length_b   1.000
_cell.length_c   1.000
_cell.angle_alpha   90.00
_cell.angle_beta   90.00
_cell.angle_gamma   90.00
#
_symmetry.space_group_name_H-M   'P 1'
#
loop_
_entity.id
_entity.type
_entity.pdbx_description
1 polymer ?
#
loop_
_entity_poly.entity_id
_entity_poly.type
_entity_poly.pdbx_seq_one_letter_code
_entity_poly.pdbx_strand_id
1 'polypeptide(L)'
;PASQPAGLDGQEIFLGSGGCAACHTIEGVSQGLVGPDLSHLGTDAATRNPDLSAEEYISESITDPEAFVADVPRAIPGIMTAAITSGLSDDEVKALVDFLLAQK
;
A
#
# COMPACT_ATOMS: atom_id res chain seq x y z
N PRO A 1 27.62 2.53 3.82
CA PRO A 1 26.46 1.65 3.50
C PRO A 1 25.63 1.53 4.77
N ALA A 2 24.53 2.27 4.84
CA ALA A 2 23.69 2.30 6.03
C ALA A 2 22.94 0.96 6.15
N SER A 3 23.19 0.28 7.25
CA SER A 3 22.60 -0.99 7.63
C SER A 3 21.08 -0.84 7.74
N GLN A 4 20.34 -1.50 6.84
CA GLN A 4 18.90 -1.70 7.01
C GLN A 4 18.71 -2.60 8.25
N PRO A 5 17.80 -2.26 9.18
CA PRO A 5 17.52 -3.15 10.29
C PRO A 5 16.95 -4.46 9.73
N ALA A 6 17.34 -5.58 10.33
CA ALA A 6 16.78 -6.87 9.97
C ALA A 6 15.28 -6.90 10.31
N GLY A 7 14.43 -7.08 9.28
CA GLY A 7 13.29 -7.99 9.37
C GLY A 7 11.95 -7.43 9.84
N LEU A 8 11.44 -6.35 9.23
CA LEU A 8 9.99 -6.18 9.14
C LEU A 8 9.52 -6.82 7.84
N ASP A 9 8.64 -7.80 7.93
CA ASP A 9 8.02 -8.44 6.77
C ASP A 9 6.78 -7.65 6.36
N GLY A 10 6.88 -6.92 5.24
CA GLY A 10 5.77 -6.13 4.71
C GLY A 10 4.53 -6.98 4.40
N GLN A 11 4.70 -8.26 4.06
CA GLN A 11 3.57 -9.17 3.86
C GLN A 11 2.86 -9.48 5.19
N GLU A 12 3.61 -9.69 6.28
CA GLU A 12 3.02 -9.90 7.61
C GLU A 12 2.26 -8.67 8.10
N ILE A 13 2.81 -7.47 7.87
CA ILE A 13 2.13 -6.21 8.20
C ILE A 13 0.84 -6.07 7.36
N PHE A 14 0.91 -6.33 6.06
CA PHE A 14 -0.23 -6.26 5.15
C PHE A 14 -1.38 -7.19 5.56
N LEU A 15 -1.05 -8.42 6.00
CA LEU A 15 -2.01 -9.43 6.46
C LEU A 15 -2.47 -9.21 7.91
N GLY A 16 -1.66 -8.53 8.73
CA GLY A 16 -1.85 -8.40 10.17
C GLY A 16 -2.07 -6.95 10.59
N SER A 17 -1.04 -6.33 11.15
CA SER A 17 -1.12 -5.04 11.86
C SER A 17 -1.60 -3.88 11.00
N GLY A 18 -1.33 -3.89 9.69
CA GLY A 18 -1.80 -2.87 8.75
C GLY A 18 -3.25 -3.06 8.31
N GLY A 19 -3.87 -4.23 8.54
CA GLY A 19 -5.27 -4.50 8.19
C GLY A 19 -5.60 -4.42 6.70
N CYS A 20 -4.59 -4.29 5.83
CA CYS A 20 -4.74 -4.00 4.41
C CYS A 20 -5.51 -5.12 3.69
N ALA A 21 -5.21 -6.37 4.05
CA ALA A 21 -5.81 -7.57 3.48
C ALA A 21 -7.33 -7.69 3.69
N ALA A 22 -7.89 -6.97 4.67
CA ALA A 22 -9.35 -6.94 4.88
C ALA A 22 -10.08 -6.23 3.73
N CYS A 23 -9.41 -5.27 3.09
CA CYS A 23 -10.00 -4.43 2.06
C CYS A 23 -9.44 -4.71 0.67
N HIS A 24 -8.16 -5.01 0.55
CA HIS A 24 -7.46 -5.15 -0.72
C HIS A 24 -7.19 -6.61 -1.10
N THR A 25 -7.26 -6.88 -2.41
CA THR A 25 -6.85 -8.15 -3.01
C THR A 25 -5.38 -8.05 -3.43
N ILE A 26 -4.63 -9.11 -3.16
CA ILE A 26 -3.36 -9.45 -3.82
C ILE A 26 -3.45 -10.93 -4.17
N GLU A 27 -3.36 -11.28 -5.44
CA GLU A 27 -3.50 -12.66 -5.91
C GLU A 27 -2.55 -13.60 -5.16
N GLY A 28 -3.10 -14.67 -4.58
CA GLY A 28 -2.32 -15.63 -3.78
C GLY A 28 -1.97 -15.18 -2.36
N VAL A 29 -2.28 -13.94 -1.97
CA VAL A 29 -1.96 -13.38 -0.65
C VAL A 29 -3.24 -12.99 0.13
N SER A 30 -4.17 -12.26 -0.48
CA SER A 30 -5.40 -11.79 0.17
C SER A 30 -6.59 -11.75 -0.80
N GLN A 31 -7.80 -11.61 -0.27
CA GLN A 31 -9.05 -11.62 -1.03
C GLN A 31 -9.98 -10.44 -0.69
N GLY A 32 -9.45 -9.34 -0.14
CA GLY A 32 -10.26 -8.17 0.21
C GLY A 32 -10.86 -7.50 -1.02
N LEU A 33 -12.16 -7.20 -1.00
CA LEU A 33 -12.91 -6.69 -2.18
C LEU A 33 -13.46 -5.27 -1.99
N VAL A 34 -13.09 -4.58 -0.92
CA VAL A 34 -13.56 -3.22 -0.63
C VAL A 34 -12.75 -2.19 -1.41
N GLY A 35 -11.43 -2.33 -1.41
CA GLY A 35 -10.50 -1.45 -2.12
C GLY A 35 -10.06 -2.01 -3.48
N PRO A 36 -9.23 -1.24 -4.22
CA PRO A 36 -8.62 -1.69 -5.46
C PRO A 36 -7.81 -2.98 -5.31
N ASP A 37 -7.69 -3.70 -6.42
CA ASP A 37 -6.75 -4.81 -6.53
C ASP A 37 -5.31 -4.29 -6.58
N LEU A 38 -4.41 -4.87 -5.78
CA LEU A 38 -3.02 -4.46 -5.64
C LEU A 38 -2.03 -5.48 -6.23
N SER A 39 -2.52 -6.54 -6.90
CA SER A 39 -1.69 -7.64 -7.41
C SER A 39 -0.59 -7.19 -8.39
N HIS A 40 -0.83 -6.09 -9.11
CA HIS A 40 0.12 -5.50 -10.07
C HIS A 40 0.56 -4.08 -9.68
N LEU A 41 0.39 -3.70 -8.41
CA LEU A 41 0.62 -2.33 -7.96
C LEU A 41 2.04 -1.85 -8.23
N GLY A 42 3.05 -2.70 -8.10
CA GLY A 42 4.45 -2.37 -8.39
C GLY A 42 4.71 -2.04 -9.86
N THR A 43 3.87 -2.52 -10.78
CA THR A 43 3.92 -2.15 -12.21
C THR A 43 3.08 -0.90 -12.49
N ASP A 44 1.91 -0.79 -11.86
CA ASP A 44 0.91 0.22 -12.20
C ASP A 44 1.09 1.55 -11.45
N ALA A 45 1.70 1.55 -10.27
CA ALA A 45 1.75 2.68 -9.33
C ALA A 45 2.21 3.99 -10.00
N ALA A 46 3.33 3.96 -10.74
CA ALA A 46 3.86 5.13 -11.44
C ALA A 46 2.97 5.64 -12.58
N THR A 47 1.96 4.86 -13.01
CA THR A 47 0.98 5.29 -14.01
C THR A 47 -0.24 5.97 -13.38
N ARG A 48 -0.43 5.85 -12.06
CA ARG A 48 -1.58 6.42 -11.34
C ARG A 48 -1.44 7.92 -11.16
N ASN A 49 -0.25 8.37 -10.79
CA ASN A 49 0.08 9.78 -10.66
C ASN A 49 1.38 10.08 -11.42
N PRO A 50 1.34 10.88 -12.52
CA PRO A 50 2.53 11.14 -13.34
C PRO A 50 3.58 12.02 -12.65
N ASP A 51 3.23 12.68 -11.54
CA ASP A 51 4.13 13.55 -10.79
C ASP A 51 4.96 12.79 -9.75
N LEU A 52 4.64 11.52 -9.48
CA LEU A 52 5.26 10.70 -8.44
C LEU A 52 5.90 9.44 -9.04
N SER A 53 7.00 8.99 -8.43
CA SER A 53 7.48 7.62 -8.63
C SER A 53 6.51 6.60 -8.02
N ALA A 54 6.66 5.32 -8.37
CA ALA A 54 5.87 4.24 -7.79
C ALA A 54 6.01 4.18 -6.25
N GLU A 55 7.24 4.35 -5.73
CA GLU A 55 7.52 4.33 -4.30
C GLU A 55 6.85 5.50 -3.58
N GLU A 56 6.98 6.72 -4.12
CA GLU A 56 6.36 7.92 -3.56
C GLU A 56 4.83 7.82 -3.59
N TYR A 57 4.24 7.35 -4.69
CA TYR A 57 2.80 7.14 -4.81
C TYR A 57 2.27 6.16 -3.76
N ILE A 58 2.93 5.02 -3.58
CA ILE A 58 2.50 4.00 -2.61
C ILE A 58 2.67 4.54 -1.18
N SER A 59 3.79 5.21 -0.89
CA SER A 59 4.02 5.83 0.42
C SER A 59 2.94 6.86 0.74
N GLU A 60 2.66 7.79 -0.18
CA GLU A 60 1.61 8.80 -0.03
C GLU A 60 0.25 8.14 0.16
N SER A 61 -0.08 7.12 -0.64
CA SER A 61 -1.34 6.39 -0.50
C SER A 61 -1.51 5.70 0.85
N ILE A 62 -0.43 5.40 1.58
CA ILE A 62 -0.48 4.81 2.93
C ILE A 62 -0.54 5.92 4.00
N THR A 63 0.30 6.95 3.89
CA THR A 63 0.43 7.98 4.94
C THR A 63 -0.60 9.09 4.84
N ASP A 64 -1.07 9.37 3.63
CA ASP A 64 -2.08 10.38 3.31
C ASP A 64 -3.02 9.88 2.18
N PRO A 65 -3.83 8.83 2.46
CA PRO A 65 -4.66 8.17 1.44
C PRO A 65 -5.71 9.07 0.79
N GLU A 66 -5.99 10.24 1.37
CA GLU A 66 -6.97 11.21 0.86
C GLU A 66 -6.33 12.24 -0.08
N ALA A 67 -5.00 12.37 -0.10
CA ALA A 67 -4.28 13.27 -1.01
C ALA A 67 -4.53 12.94 -2.48
N PHE A 68 -4.64 11.65 -2.79
CA PHE A 68 -4.88 11.17 -4.14
C PHE A 68 -5.72 9.88 -4.13
N VAL A 69 -6.86 9.92 -4.81
CA VAL A 69 -7.70 8.73 -5.05
C VAL A 69 -7.55 8.34 -6.52
N ALA A 70 -6.97 7.17 -6.77
CA ALA A 70 -6.73 6.68 -8.13
C ALA A 70 -8.02 6.43 -8.90
N ASP A 71 -8.01 6.69 -10.21
CA ASP A 71 -9.10 6.34 -11.11
C ASP A 71 -9.01 4.86 -11.51
N VAL A 72 -9.38 3.98 -10.58
CA VAL A 72 -9.41 2.52 -10.75
C VAL A 72 -10.67 1.92 -10.15
N PRO A 73 -11.09 0.73 -10.62
CA PRO A 73 -12.18 0.01 -9.98
C PRO A 73 -11.98 -0.12 -8.47
N ARG A 74 -13.04 0.20 -7.71
CA ARG A 74 -13.10 0.13 -6.24
C ARG A 74 -12.22 1.15 -5.48
N ALA A 75 -11.60 2.11 -6.14
CA ALA A 75 -11.06 3.30 -5.47
C ALA A 75 -12.21 4.27 -5.17
N ILE A 76 -12.77 4.17 -3.96
CA ILE A 76 -13.90 4.98 -3.53
C ILE A 76 -13.38 6.07 -2.57
N PRO A 77 -13.54 7.37 -2.88
CA PRO A 77 -13.14 8.45 -2.00
C PRO A 77 -13.74 8.31 -0.60
N GLY A 78 -12.91 8.54 0.44
CA GLY A 78 -13.31 8.49 1.84
C GLY A 78 -13.44 7.09 2.45
N ILE A 79 -13.11 6.01 1.73
CA ILE A 79 -13.07 4.65 2.29
C ILE A 79 -11.71 4.34 2.92
N MET A 80 -10.61 4.64 2.22
CA MET A 80 -9.27 4.55 2.78
C MET A 80 -8.95 5.86 3.51
N THR A 81 -9.12 5.87 4.83
CA THR A 81 -8.91 7.06 5.66
C THR A 81 -7.57 6.99 6.39
N ALA A 82 -6.98 8.14 6.73
CA ALA A 82 -5.73 8.20 7.50
C ALA A 82 -5.83 7.49 8.87
N ALA A 83 -7.04 7.35 9.43
CA ALA A 83 -7.25 6.62 10.68
C ALA A 83 -6.91 5.12 10.55
N ILE A 84 -7.06 4.52 9.36
CA ILE A 84 -6.73 3.11 9.10
C ILE A 84 -5.23 2.86 9.23
N THR A 85 -4.41 3.83 8.79
CA THR A 85 -2.94 3.70 8.74
C THR A 85 -2.23 4.43 9.90
N SER A 86 -2.95 5.23 10.68
CA SER A 86 -2.40 6.04 11.79
C SER A 86 -1.64 5.26 12.89
N GLY A 87 -1.84 3.95 12.97
CA GLY A 87 -1.15 3.09 13.93
C GLY A 87 0.20 2.55 13.44
N LEU A 88 0.54 2.77 12.18
CA LEU A 88 1.78 2.28 11.57
C LEU A 88 2.95 3.22 11.89
N SER A 89 4.08 2.63 12.21
CA SER A 89 5.36 3.34 12.30
C SER A 89 6.00 3.57 10.92
N ASP A 90 6.92 4.53 10.83
CA ASP A 90 7.65 4.83 9.58
C ASP A 90 8.37 3.59 9.02
N ASP A 91 8.92 2.73 9.88
CA ASP A 91 9.59 1.49 9.48
C ASP A 91 8.59 0.45 8.94
N GLU A 92 7.39 0.36 9.51
CA GLU A 92 6.32 -0.51 9.00
C GLU A 92 5.77 -0.01 7.66
N VAL A 93 5.60 1.30 7.51
CA VAL A 93 5.22 1.92 6.23
C VAL A 93 6.26 1.60 5.18
N LYS A 94 7.56 1.76 5.49
CA LYS A 94 8.63 1.42 4.56
C LYS A 94 8.58 -0.06 4.15
N ALA A 95 8.41 -0.98 5.11
CA ALA A 95 8.32 -2.41 4.81
C ALA A 95 7.11 -2.75 3.93
N LEU A 96 5.95 -2.12 4.17
CA LEU A 96 4.77 -2.24 3.32
C LEU A 96 5.02 -1.72 1.90
N VAL A 97 5.65 -0.55 1.76
CA VAL A 97 5.99 0.01 0.44
C VAL A 97 6.89 -0.95 -0.33
N ASP A 98 7.94 -1.48 0.31
CA ASP A 98 8.87 -2.43 -0.31
C ASP A 98 8.14 -3.73 -0.74
N PHE A 99 7.22 -4.24 0.07
CA PHE A 99 6.38 -5.40 -0.28
C PHE A 99 5.42 -5.11 -1.45
N LEU A 100 4.75 -3.95 -1.43
CA LEU A 100 3.77 -3.56 -2.44
C LEU A 100 4.42 -3.26 -3.81
N LEU A 101 5.63 -2.69 -3.80
CA LEU A 101 6.44 -2.49 -5.01
C LEU A 101 6.84 -3.81 -5.68
N ALA A 102 6.87 -4.91 -4.93
CA ALA A 102 7.20 -6.23 -5.46
C ALA A 102 6.02 -6.93 -6.18
N GLN A 103 4.79 -6.41 -6.06
CA GLN A 103 3.60 -7.01 -6.68
C GLN A 103 3.51 -6.62 -8.16
N LYS A 104 3.78 -7.56 -9.08
CA LYS A 104 3.97 -7.30 -10.52
C LYS A 104 3.24 -8.28 -11.40
#